data_AF-A0A956HHF5-F1
#
_entry.id   AF-A0A956HHF5-F1
#
_cell.length_a   1.000
_cell.length_b   1.000
_cell.length_c   1.000
_cell.angle_alpha   90.00
_cell.angle_beta   90.00
_cell.angle_gamma   90.00
#
_symmetry.space_group_name_H-M   'P 1'
#
loop_
_entity.id
_entity.type
_entity.pdbx_description
1 polymer ?
#
loop_
_entity_poly.entity_id
_entity_poly.type
_entity_poly.pdbx_seq_one_letter_code
_entity_poly.pdbx_strand_id
1 'polypeptide(L)'
;RDRLMDRATRAYPPTEALSRARDVENLLLFIDDDLRETALGLGNIERYLVATLGLLERDALAREEVHALASDTEVLDHVDAVVETLESLRRRLARLAGSLR
;
A
#
# COMPACT_ATOMS: atom_id res chain seq x y z
N ARG A 1 -12.45 -9.83 -2.15
CA ARG A 1 -11.17 -9.77 -2.88
C ARG A 1 -10.75 -8.32 -2.94
N ASP A 2 -9.61 -7.97 -2.35
CA ASP A 2 -9.14 -6.59 -2.23
C ASP A 2 -8.62 -6.06 -3.58
N ARG A 3 -9.30 -5.03 -4.11
CA ARG A 3 -8.97 -4.42 -5.41
C ARG A 3 -7.66 -3.66 -5.40
N LEU A 4 -7.24 -3.14 -4.24
CA LEU A 4 -5.97 -2.44 -4.09
C LEU A 4 -4.80 -3.43 -4.20
N MET A 5 -4.93 -4.59 -3.53
CA MET A 5 -3.95 -5.69 -3.65
C MET A 5 -3.88 -6.25 -5.07
N ASP A 6 -5.02 -6.44 -5.73
CA ASP A 6 -5.05 -6.86 -7.13
C ASP A 6 -4.38 -5.83 -8.05
N ARG A 7 -4.43 -4.53 -7.70
CA ARG A 7 -3.78 -3.43 -8.43
C ARG A 7 -2.28 -3.39 -8.19
N ALA A 8 -1.81 -3.73 -6.98
CA ALA A 8 -0.40 -3.78 -6.67
C ALA A 8 0.40 -4.79 -7.53
N THR A 9 -0.28 -5.85 -7.98
CA THR A 9 0.35 -7.02 -8.61
C THR A 9 0.19 -7.07 -10.13
N ARG A 10 -0.41 -6.06 -10.77
CA ARG A 10 -0.69 -6.04 -12.22
C ARG A 10 -0.36 -4.70 -12.87
N ALA A 11 0.12 -4.75 -14.12
CA ALA A 11 0.23 -3.57 -14.99
C ALA A 11 -1.14 -3.24 -15.61
N TYR A 12 -1.49 -1.96 -15.69
CA TYR A 12 -2.76 -1.49 -16.26
C TYR A 12 -2.55 -0.81 -17.63
N PRO A 13 -3.45 -1.00 -18.61
CA PRO A 13 -3.42 -0.20 -19.84
C PRO A 13 -3.84 1.24 -19.57
N PRO A 14 -3.25 2.24 -20.26
CA PRO A 14 -3.63 3.64 -20.12
C PRO A 14 -5.09 3.85 -20.58
N THR A 15 -5.85 4.65 -19.82
CA THR A 15 -7.25 4.99 -20.14
C THR A 15 -7.32 6.09 -21.19
N GLU A 16 -8.13 5.90 -22.25
CA GLU A 16 -8.29 6.88 -23.36
C GLU A 16 -8.71 8.29 -22.91
N ALA A 17 -9.44 8.42 -21.80
CA ALA A 17 -9.83 9.71 -21.23
C ALA A 17 -8.63 10.54 -20.75
N LEU A 18 -7.49 9.90 -20.51
CA LEU A 18 -6.32 10.49 -19.85
C LEU A 18 -5.13 10.70 -20.80
N SER A 19 -5.16 10.14 -22.01
CA SER A 19 -4.09 10.26 -23.02
C SER A 19 -3.98 11.64 -23.66
N ARG A 20 -4.94 12.55 -23.41
CA ARG A 20 -5.00 13.87 -24.07
C ARG A 20 -4.32 15.00 -23.31
N ALA A 21 -3.82 14.77 -22.10
CA ALA A 21 -3.14 15.79 -21.30
C ALA A 21 -1.79 15.27 -20.83
N ARG A 22 -0.70 15.66 -21.51
CA ARG A 22 0.69 15.23 -21.21
C ARG A 22 1.10 15.46 -19.75
N ASP A 23 0.65 16.56 -19.13
CA ASP A 23 0.95 16.86 -17.72
C ASP A 23 0.10 16.04 -16.74
N VAL A 24 -1.05 15.56 -17.18
CA VAL A 24 -1.96 14.72 -16.40
C VAL A 24 -1.53 13.25 -16.50
N GLU A 25 -1.01 12.80 -17.64
CA GLU A 25 -0.51 11.43 -17.83
C GLU A 25 0.56 11.06 -16.78
N ASN A 26 1.57 11.91 -16.60
CA ASN A 26 2.58 11.72 -15.56
C ASN A 26 1.98 11.73 -14.15
N LEU A 27 1.04 12.65 -13.87
CA LEU A 27 0.39 12.73 -12.57
C LEU A 27 -0.41 11.46 -12.23
N LEU A 28 -1.01 10.82 -13.24
CA LEU A 28 -1.77 9.59 -13.06
C LEU A 28 -0.87 8.37 -12.86
N LEU A 29 0.26 8.30 -13.58
CA LEU A 29 1.28 7.27 -13.33
C LEU A 29 1.75 7.31 -11.89
N PHE A 30 1.98 8.53 -11.38
CA PHE A 30 2.34 8.78 -10.00
C PHE A 30 1.23 8.39 -9.01
N ILE A 31 -0.03 8.73 -9.28
CA ILE A 31 -1.17 8.31 -8.46
C ILE A 31 -1.31 6.79 -8.43
N ASP A 32 -1.10 6.13 -9.58
CA ASP A 32 -1.14 4.66 -9.67
C ASP A 32 -0.03 4.01 -8.86
N ASP A 33 1.16 4.62 -8.86
CA ASP A 33 2.30 4.18 -8.07
C ASP A 33 2.03 4.32 -6.56
N ASP A 34 1.52 5.47 -6.11
CA ASP A 34 1.15 5.65 -4.70
C ASP A 34 0.11 4.59 -4.28
N LEU A 35 -0.89 4.29 -5.13
CA LEU A 35 -1.89 3.25 -4.85
C LEU A 35 -1.25 1.86 -4.73
N ARG A 36 -0.27 1.54 -5.58
CA ARG A 36 0.48 0.27 -5.53
C ARG A 36 1.30 0.17 -4.25
N GLU A 37 2.07 1.21 -3.93
CA GLU A 37 2.93 1.23 -2.75
C GLU A 37 2.10 1.16 -1.46
N THR A 38 1.01 1.94 -1.37
CA THR A 38 0.08 1.85 -0.23
C THR A 38 -0.48 0.43 -0.09
N ALA A 39 -0.92 -0.20 -1.18
CA ALA A 39 -1.43 -1.56 -1.15
C ALA A 39 -0.37 -2.58 -0.70
N LEU A 40 0.87 -2.47 -1.20
CA LEU A 40 1.97 -3.32 -0.75
C LEU A 40 2.25 -3.17 0.75
N GLY A 41 2.30 -1.93 1.24
CA GLY A 41 2.48 -1.63 2.67
C GLY A 41 1.37 -2.22 3.53
N LEU A 42 0.10 -2.04 3.14
CA LEU A 42 -1.04 -2.66 3.81
C LEU A 42 -0.93 -4.18 3.84
N GLY A 43 -0.43 -4.81 2.76
CA GLY A 43 -0.28 -6.26 2.68
C GLY A 43 0.84 -6.79 3.57
N ASN A 44 1.92 -6.02 3.76
CA ASN A 44 2.95 -6.35 4.74
C ASN A 44 2.40 -6.26 6.17
N ILE A 45 1.66 -5.19 6.48
CA ILE A 45 1.02 -5.02 7.79
C ILE A 45 0.04 -6.18 8.06
N GLU A 46 -0.79 -6.52 7.09
CA GLU A 46 -1.71 -7.67 7.18
C GLU A 46 -0.95 -8.97 7.47
N ARG A 47 0.17 -9.24 6.78
CA ARG A 47 0.99 -10.43 7.03
C ARG A 47 1.50 -10.50 8.47
N TYR A 48 1.97 -9.39 9.02
CA TYR A 48 2.40 -9.34 10.42
C TYR A 48 1.23 -9.65 11.38
N LEU A 49 0.06 -9.08 11.14
CA LEU A 49 -1.13 -9.31 11.96
C LEU A 49 -1.62 -10.75 11.86
N VAL A 50 -1.62 -11.35 10.66
CA VAL A 50 -1.97 -12.76 10.44
C VAL A 50 -0.96 -13.69 11.11
N ALA A 51 0.33 -13.39 11.03
CA ALA A 51 1.36 -14.15 11.74
C ALA A 51 1.16 -14.08 13.26
N THR A 52 0.81 -12.90 13.78
CA THR A 52 0.47 -12.70 15.20
C THR A 52 -0.74 -13.53 15.61
N LEU A 53 -1.82 -13.48 14.81
CA LEU A 53 -3.02 -14.27 15.07
C LEU A 53 -2.71 -15.77 15.04
N GLY A 54 -2.00 -16.23 14.01
CA GLY A 54 -1.62 -17.64 13.87
C GLY A 54 -0.72 -18.13 15.01
N LEU A 55 0.09 -17.25 15.61
CA LEU A 55 0.83 -17.58 16.83
C LEU A 55 -0.13 -17.77 18.01
N LEU A 56 -1.06 -16.83 18.23
CA LEU A 56 -2.03 -16.85 19.34
C LEU A 56 -3.03 -18.00 19.28
N GLU A 57 -3.33 -18.51 18.09
CA GLU A 57 -4.27 -19.62 17.88
C GLU A 57 -3.66 -21.02 18.11
N ARG A 58 -2.35 -21.12 18.41
CA ARG A 58 -1.68 -22.41 18.62
C ARG A 58 -1.98 -23.00 20.00
N ASP A 59 -2.08 -24.34 20.06
CA ASP A 59 -2.26 -25.10 21.31
C ASP A 59 -1.10 -24.93 22.30
N ALA A 60 0.10 -24.61 21.80
CA ALA A 60 1.27 -24.31 22.62
C ALA A 60 2.11 -23.20 21.98
N LEU A 61 2.53 -22.24 22.82
CA LEU A 61 3.38 -21.10 22.44
C LEU A 61 4.83 -21.38 22.84
N ALA A 62 5.78 -21.20 21.91
CA ALA A 62 7.19 -21.14 22.26
C ALA A 62 7.61 -19.69 22.53
N ARG A 63 8.37 -19.48 23.61
CA ARG A 63 8.83 -18.15 24.03
C ARG A 63 9.68 -17.49 22.94
N GLU A 64 10.50 -18.28 22.26
CA GLU A 64 11.42 -17.85 21.22
C GLU A 64 10.65 -17.30 20.00
N GLU A 65 9.53 -17.93 19.64
CA GLU A 65 8.68 -17.49 18.52
C GLU A 65 7.97 -16.17 18.85
N VAL A 66 7.43 -16.05 20.07
CA VAL A 66 6.83 -14.79 20.55
C VAL A 66 7.85 -13.67 20.57
N HIS A 67 9.06 -13.96 21.07
CA HIS A 67 10.12 -12.96 21.14
C HIS A 67 10.58 -12.52 19.75
N ALA A 68 10.72 -13.46 18.80
CA ALA A 68 11.08 -13.12 17.42
C ALA A 68 10.05 -12.18 16.78
N LEU A 69 8.76 -12.50 16.88
CA LEU A 69 7.70 -11.66 16.31
C LEU A 69 7.55 -10.30 17.01
N ALA A 70 7.73 -10.25 18.33
CA ALA A 70 7.72 -9.00 19.08
C ALA A 70 8.94 -8.11 18.78
N SER A 71 10.03 -8.68 18.29
CA SER A 71 11.26 -7.94 17.94
C SER A 71 11.30 -7.54 16.47
N ASP A 72 10.38 -8.04 15.65
CA ASP A 72 10.22 -7.62 14.27
C ASP A 72 9.53 -6.25 14.24
N THR A 73 10.35 -5.21 14.06
CA THR A 73 9.90 -3.82 13.97
C THR A 73 9.61 -3.37 12.55
N GLU A 74 9.82 -4.21 11.52
CA GLU A 74 9.62 -3.80 10.11
C GLU A 74 8.16 -3.42 9.84
N VAL A 75 7.21 -3.97 10.59
CA VAL A 75 5.80 -3.58 10.52
C VAL A 75 5.59 -2.09 10.79
N LEU A 76 6.40 -1.47 11.67
CA LEU A 76 6.30 -0.04 11.97
C LEU A 76 6.79 0.80 10.80
N ASP A 77 7.89 0.39 10.16
CA ASP A 77 8.39 1.04 8.94
C ASP A 77 7.36 0.97 7.81
N HIS A 78 6.62 -0.14 7.71
CA HIS A 78 5.52 -0.26 6.76
C HIS A 78 4.33 0.66 7.08
N VAL A 79 4.02 0.87 8.37
CA VAL A 79 2.99 1.84 8.78
C VAL A 79 3.40 3.25 8.38
N ASP A 80 4.64 3.64 8.64
CA ASP A 80 5.16 4.96 8.27
C ASP A 80 5.15 5.15 6.75
N ALA A 81 5.59 4.15 5.98
CA ALA A 81 5.52 4.18 4.52
C ALA A 81 4.07 4.31 3.99
N VAL A 82 3.10 3.65 4.62
CA VAL A 82 1.68 3.80 4.26
C VAL A 82 1.19 5.22 4.52
N VAL A 83 1.60 5.85 5.63
CA VAL A 83 1.26 7.26 5.90
C VAL A 83 1.84 8.17 4.83
N GLU A 84 3.12 8.03 4.50
CA GLU A 84 3.79 8.86 3.49
C GLU A 84 3.17 8.73 2.09
N THR A 85 2.87 7.51 1.67
CA THR A 85 2.24 7.22 0.36
C THR A 85 0.82 7.79 0.30
N LEU A 86 0.03 7.67 1.38
CA LEU A 86 -1.31 8.27 1.46
C LEU A 86 -1.28 9.79 1.42
N GLU A 87 -0.30 10.43 2.08
CA GLU A 87 -0.14 11.87 1.99
C GLU A 87 0.20 12.32 0.55
N SER A 88 1.10 11.61 -0.12
CA SER A 88 1.48 11.87 -1.51
C SER A 88 0.29 11.70 -2.44
N LEU A 89 -0.46 10.61 -2.29
CA LEU A 89 -1.70 10.35 -3.02
C LEU A 89 -2.70 11.50 -2.85
N ARG A 90 -2.95 11.93 -1.60
CA ARG A 90 -3.86 13.05 -1.30
C ARG A 90 -3.41 14.35 -2.01
N ARG A 91 -2.12 14.68 -1.93
CA ARG A 91 -1.55 15.86 -2.60
C ARG A 91 -1.71 15.78 -4.12
N ARG A 92 -1.48 14.62 -4.71
CA ARG A 92 -1.58 14.41 -6.17
C ARG A 92 -3.03 14.43 -6.66
N LEU A 93 -3.97 13.88 -5.91
CA LEU A 93 -5.41 14.01 -6.20
C LEU A 93 -5.86 15.47 -6.19
N ALA A 94 -5.39 16.27 -5.23
CA ALA A 94 -5.69 17.71 -5.21
C ALA A 94 -5.15 18.44 -6.46
N ARG A 95 -3.94 18.08 -6.92
CA ARG A 95 -3.36 18.61 -8.17
C ARG A 95 -4.19 18.19 -9.39
N LEU A 96 -4.64 16.93 -9.45
CA LEU A 96 -5.47 16.41 -10.53
C LEU A 96 -6.80 17.17 -10.60
N ALA A 97 -7.45 17.38 -9.45
CA ALA A 97 -8.67 18.18 -9.38
C ALA A 97 -8.47 19.60 -9.92
N GLY A 98 -7.29 20.20 -9.69
CA GLY A 98 -6.93 21.51 -10.23
C GLY A 98 -6.70 21.54 -11.75
N SER A 99 -6.25 20.43 -12.35
CA SER A 99 -5.95 20.33 -13.78
C SER A 99 -7.15 19.94 -14.66
N LEU A 100 -8.23 19.44 -14.07
CA LEU A 100 -9.45 19.01 -14.77
C LEU A 100 -10.43 20.18 -15.07
N ARG A 101 -9.92 21.41 -15.16
CA ARG A 101 -10.73 22.61 -15.47
C ARG A 101 -10.90 22.83 -16.96
#